data_AF-A0ABD5YA32-F1
#
_entry.id   AF-A0ABD5YA32-F1
#
_cell.length_a   1.000
_cell.length_b   1.000
_cell.length_c   1.000
_cell.angle_alpha   90.00
_cell.angle_beta   90.00
_cell.angle_gamma   90.00
#
_symmetry.space_group_name_H-M   'P 1'
#
loop_
_entity.id
_entity.type
_entity.pdbx_description
1 polymer ?
#
loop_
_entity_poly.entity_id
_entity_poly.type
_entity_poly.pdbx_seq_one_letter_code
_entity_poly.pdbx_strand_id
1 'polypeptide(L)'
;MADDPSDAIEARLVAQAASLFEVHDNVSRVISNLDLPVSDFQDEYDITMSDSFDFEAMVRLYLYKEVSGLNQEDVTDRVQKWSYLQLRFGLDRAPTQQALSYTERNRFSLGLRRLLGKVADGIHDAGSEEGIQAKELASPDTNPSPDEIEESSTPIHHYVDNQAPDIISAALDDVCPALDTQRRHNTVHDDRTVWEHQILMSLSDRAGTRSAFRTFNKFRGNALHHDTHLRAVKKLGTPSSYQYTFDDFSTGKRPVPDWRRVTDAIQPQFNDAVDNLLDMIRPADEFTEPVVAAIDTIRVPVSVTPYKGRDDEEPDDPRVVVNKQSGNTRVPKEDYPKMINGRKGKPYAYEYATLTIVGRNAPIVLAVEPIRHDSRWELETGMSVSWAEVVDRLMEQATELVDIHLVMADREFDRHGVLHVLDQYHDVDYLLPKKKDSKALKQEVDTVRYDPTLKSRVRPGTLYLRDETPYIDVDRDTTVGDDNRSHDVNFMYVPAEKEDWVHTETNDVQYTVFVTNRDDVSPLDALGFTDRYSKRWDIEIEYKMIQPLIPSIASKDYRMRYFSFVFSCLLYNLWRLTDHSLKVLVTEAYDDYGRFPFDDRLDPLLTMPDFLASALILMFCDGGLDPPD
;
A
#
# COMPACT_ATOMS: atom_id res chain seq x y z
N MET A 1 -51.82 15.05 -7.85
CA MET A 1 -50.51 15.66 -7.59
C MET A 1 -49.61 15.04 -8.63
N ALA A 2 -49.19 15.81 -9.63
CA ALA A 2 -48.23 15.32 -10.60
C ALA A 2 -46.87 15.40 -9.89
N ASP A 3 -46.16 14.27 -9.81
CA ASP A 3 -44.76 14.26 -9.34
C ASP A 3 -43.96 15.25 -10.19
N ASP A 4 -43.24 16.15 -9.53
CA ASP A 4 -42.30 17.05 -10.20
C ASP A 4 -41.23 16.16 -10.86
N PRO A 5 -40.93 16.30 -12.17
CA PRO A 5 -39.85 15.56 -12.82
C PRO A 5 -38.52 15.66 -12.08
N SER A 6 -38.29 16.78 -11.38
CA SER A 6 -37.12 16.99 -10.51
C SER A 6 -37.08 16.01 -9.33
N ASP A 7 -38.22 15.70 -8.71
CA ASP A 7 -38.29 14.81 -7.55
C ASP A 7 -38.03 13.35 -7.95
N ALA A 8 -38.41 12.96 -9.18
CA ALA A 8 -38.10 11.64 -9.73
C ALA A 8 -36.61 11.46 -10.04
N ILE A 9 -35.95 12.51 -10.56
CA ILE A 9 -34.49 12.50 -10.80
C ILE A 9 -33.73 12.44 -9.49
N GLU A 10 -34.15 13.24 -8.50
CA GLU A 10 -33.60 13.24 -7.15
C GLU A 10 -33.66 11.84 -6.52
N ALA A 11 -34.84 11.25 -6.44
CA ALA A 11 -35.03 9.92 -5.87
C ALA A 11 -34.19 8.84 -6.57
N ARG A 12 -34.05 8.92 -7.91
CA ARG A 12 -33.23 7.99 -8.69
C ARG A 12 -31.74 8.12 -8.33
N LEU A 13 -31.21 9.34 -8.29
CA LEU A 13 -29.79 9.59 -8.02
C LEU A 13 -29.43 9.24 -6.57
N VAL A 14 -30.30 9.57 -5.61
CA VAL A 14 -30.08 9.22 -4.19
C VAL A 14 -30.13 7.71 -3.99
N ALA A 15 -31.08 7.00 -4.62
CA ALA A 15 -31.12 5.54 -4.57
C ALA A 15 -29.89 4.90 -5.21
N GLN A 16 -29.42 5.44 -6.35
CA GLN A 16 -28.18 4.99 -6.98
C GLN A 16 -26.98 5.21 -6.05
N ALA A 17 -26.88 6.38 -5.42
CA ALA A 17 -25.81 6.68 -4.48
C ALA A 17 -25.81 5.74 -3.28
N ALA A 18 -26.99 5.46 -2.70
CA ALA A 18 -27.11 4.51 -1.58
C ALA A 18 -26.61 3.11 -1.97
N SER A 19 -27.00 2.59 -3.15
CA SER A 19 -26.48 1.32 -3.65
C SER A 19 -24.97 1.35 -3.96
N LEU A 20 -24.44 2.51 -4.38
CA LEU A 20 -23.00 2.67 -4.57
C LEU A 20 -22.25 2.72 -3.24
N PHE A 21 -22.84 3.27 -2.18
CA PHE A 21 -22.25 3.25 -0.84
C PHE A 21 -22.16 1.83 -0.23
N GLU A 22 -22.99 0.88 -0.68
CA GLU A 22 -22.83 -0.54 -0.32
C GLU A 22 -21.50 -1.14 -0.83
N VAL A 23 -20.88 -0.53 -1.85
CA VAL A 23 -19.68 -1.02 -2.53
C VAL A 23 -18.49 -0.06 -2.42
N HIS A 24 -18.76 1.23 -2.19
CA HIS A 24 -17.77 2.29 -2.16
C HIS A 24 -17.93 3.13 -0.89
N ASP A 25 -16.88 3.20 -0.08
CA ASP A 25 -16.81 3.99 1.15
C ASP A 25 -16.45 5.48 0.90
N ASN A 26 -16.37 5.91 -0.37
CA ASN A 26 -15.86 7.22 -0.75
C ASN A 26 -16.87 8.05 -1.58
N VAL A 27 -17.20 9.24 -1.07
CA VAL A 27 -18.12 10.20 -1.71
C VAL A 27 -17.71 10.55 -3.14
N SER A 28 -16.42 10.75 -3.42
CA SER A 28 -15.96 11.08 -4.78
C SER A 28 -16.09 9.90 -5.75
N ARG A 29 -15.98 8.64 -5.29
CA ARG A 29 -16.20 7.44 -6.11
C ARG A 29 -17.68 7.26 -6.41
N VAL A 30 -18.53 7.44 -5.40
CA VAL A 30 -19.98 7.44 -5.58
C VAL A 30 -20.39 8.48 -6.61
N ILE A 31 -19.95 9.73 -6.47
CA ILE A 31 -20.27 10.82 -7.42
C ILE A 31 -19.71 10.54 -8.82
N SER A 32 -18.51 9.97 -8.93
CA SER A 32 -17.90 9.55 -10.20
C SER A 32 -18.79 8.53 -10.93
N ASN A 33 -19.36 7.57 -10.19
CA ASN A 33 -20.15 6.45 -10.72
C ASN A 33 -21.66 6.75 -10.81
N LEU A 34 -22.11 7.96 -10.49
CA LEU A 34 -23.49 8.38 -10.72
C LEU A 34 -23.80 8.47 -12.21
N ASP A 35 -24.95 7.90 -12.60
CA ASP A 35 -25.49 8.00 -13.95
C ASP A 35 -26.29 9.30 -14.07
N LEU A 36 -25.56 10.39 -14.27
CA LEU A 36 -26.13 11.73 -14.36
C LEU A 36 -26.96 11.87 -15.65
N PRO A 37 -28.24 12.27 -15.57
CA PRO A 37 -29.06 12.52 -16.75
C PRO A 37 -28.70 13.89 -17.36
N VAL A 38 -27.47 14.03 -17.86
CA VAL A 38 -26.92 15.31 -18.34
C VAL A 38 -27.76 15.94 -19.45
N SER A 39 -28.41 15.10 -20.26
CA SER A 39 -29.36 15.55 -21.30
C SER A 39 -30.55 16.34 -20.74
N ASP A 40 -30.92 16.09 -19.49
CA ASP A 40 -32.08 16.70 -18.83
C ASP A 40 -31.71 17.99 -18.07
N PHE A 41 -30.42 18.19 -17.78
CA PHE A 41 -29.92 19.31 -16.97
C PHE A 41 -29.81 20.64 -17.71
N GLN A 42 -29.90 20.65 -19.04
CA GLN A 42 -29.78 21.82 -19.92
C GLN A 42 -28.62 22.76 -19.54
N ASP A 43 -27.48 22.65 -20.21
CA ASP A 43 -26.43 23.67 -20.14
C ASP A 43 -27.00 24.99 -20.72
N GLU A 44 -27.32 25.95 -19.84
CA GLU A 44 -28.02 27.18 -20.22
C GLU A 44 -27.17 28.09 -21.13
N TYR A 45 -25.90 27.73 -21.38
CA TYR A 45 -24.97 28.51 -22.17
C TYR A 45 -24.23 27.68 -23.21
N ASP A 46 -24.34 28.07 -24.49
CA ASP A 46 -23.58 27.49 -25.59
C ASP A 46 -22.15 28.08 -25.57
N ILE A 47 -21.23 27.41 -24.88
CA ILE A 47 -19.86 27.92 -24.70
C ILE A 47 -19.06 27.67 -25.97
N THR A 48 -18.83 28.72 -26.76
CA THR A 48 -17.95 28.70 -27.95
C THR A 48 -16.46 28.86 -27.63
N MET A 49 -16.06 28.86 -26.36
CA MET A 49 -14.65 29.03 -25.95
C MET A 49 -13.98 27.66 -25.81
N SER A 50 -12.83 27.46 -26.46
CA SER A 50 -12.05 26.21 -26.43
C SER A 50 -11.42 25.87 -25.07
N ASP A 51 -11.72 26.65 -24.03
CA ASP A 51 -11.02 26.65 -22.74
C ASP A 51 -11.98 26.49 -21.54
N SER A 52 -13.21 26.02 -21.80
CA SER A 52 -14.20 25.72 -20.76
C SER A 52 -14.19 24.24 -20.40
N PHE A 53 -14.37 23.96 -19.11
CA PHE A 53 -14.55 22.60 -18.59
C PHE A 53 -15.82 21.94 -19.14
N ASP A 54 -15.77 20.61 -19.28
CA ASP A 54 -16.93 19.80 -19.62
C ASP A 54 -18.09 20.04 -18.63
N PHE A 55 -19.34 20.01 -19.13
CA PHE A 55 -20.51 20.32 -18.31
C PHE A 55 -20.74 19.28 -17.21
N GLU A 56 -20.66 18.00 -17.58
CA GLU A 56 -20.87 16.89 -16.66
C GLU A 56 -19.78 16.86 -15.59
N ALA A 57 -18.54 17.14 -15.98
CA ALA A 57 -17.42 17.27 -15.06
C ALA A 57 -17.64 18.35 -14.00
N MET A 58 -18.18 19.50 -14.40
CA MET A 58 -18.51 20.58 -13.48
C MET A 58 -19.72 20.24 -12.60
N VAL A 59 -20.70 19.47 -13.07
CA VAL A 59 -21.82 18.98 -12.26
C VAL A 59 -21.32 18.03 -11.17
N ARG A 60 -20.43 17.08 -11.50
CA ARG A 60 -19.80 16.18 -10.51
C ARG A 60 -19.03 16.95 -9.46
N LEU A 61 -18.20 17.91 -9.88
CA LEU A 61 -17.43 18.73 -8.96
C LEU A 61 -18.34 19.58 -8.04
N TYR A 62 -19.46 20.08 -8.56
CA TYR A 62 -20.45 20.81 -7.76
C TYR A 62 -21.14 19.90 -6.75
N LEU A 63 -21.58 18.70 -7.15
CA LEU A 63 -22.12 17.72 -6.22
C LEU A 63 -21.12 17.36 -5.12
N TYR A 64 -19.85 17.14 -5.48
CA TYR A 64 -18.80 16.84 -4.52
C TYR A 64 -18.62 17.98 -3.51
N LYS A 65 -18.56 19.22 -4.00
CA LYS A 65 -18.50 20.42 -3.15
C LYS A 65 -19.66 20.46 -2.15
N GLU A 66 -20.90 20.25 -2.61
CA GLU A 66 -22.10 20.32 -1.76
C GLU A 66 -22.18 19.16 -0.75
N VAL A 67 -21.97 17.91 -1.20
CA VAL A 67 -22.02 16.71 -0.32
C VAL A 67 -20.95 16.78 0.77
N SER A 68 -19.76 17.26 0.41
CA SER A 68 -18.63 17.42 1.33
C SER A 68 -18.68 18.71 2.16
N GLY A 69 -19.67 19.59 1.93
CA GLY A 69 -19.80 20.86 2.66
C GLY A 69 -18.65 21.85 2.44
N LEU A 70 -17.88 21.70 1.36
CA LEU A 70 -16.69 22.50 1.07
C LEU A 70 -17.09 23.86 0.48
N ASN A 71 -16.28 24.89 0.71
CA ASN A 71 -16.43 26.15 -0.01
C ASN A 71 -15.74 26.10 -1.40
N GLN A 72 -15.91 27.14 -2.22
CA GLN A 72 -15.34 27.16 -3.59
C GLN A 72 -13.80 27.18 -3.61
N GLU A 73 -13.16 27.76 -2.60
CA GLU A 73 -11.70 27.80 -2.46
C GLU A 73 -11.17 26.42 -2.04
N ASP A 74 -11.74 25.85 -0.98
CA ASP A 74 -11.36 24.54 -0.44
C ASP A 74 -11.44 23.46 -1.52
N VAL A 75 -12.54 23.39 -2.27
CA VAL A 75 -12.71 22.36 -3.30
C VAL A 75 -11.71 22.56 -4.46
N THR A 76 -11.34 23.81 -4.79
CA THR A 76 -10.35 24.05 -5.86
C THR A 76 -8.93 23.74 -5.44
N ASP A 77 -8.57 24.11 -4.21
CA ASP A 77 -7.29 23.74 -3.62
C ASP A 77 -7.17 22.23 -3.50
N ARG A 78 -8.26 21.56 -3.12
CA ARG A 78 -8.34 20.10 -3.06
C ARG A 78 -8.17 19.46 -4.42
N VAL A 79 -8.91 19.90 -5.45
CA VAL A 79 -8.74 19.37 -6.82
C VAL A 79 -7.36 19.67 -7.40
N GLN A 80 -6.76 20.82 -7.06
CA GLN A 80 -5.39 21.17 -7.45
C GLN A 80 -4.35 20.31 -6.72
N LYS A 81 -4.56 20.04 -5.42
CA LYS A 81 -3.72 19.18 -4.59
C LYS A 81 -3.82 17.73 -5.06
N TRP A 82 -5.02 17.27 -5.40
CA TRP A 82 -5.32 15.88 -5.65
C TRP A 82 -5.79 15.64 -7.07
N SER A 83 -4.81 15.41 -7.96
CA SER A 83 -5.06 15.23 -9.38
C SER A 83 -6.00 14.06 -9.74
N TYR A 84 -6.24 13.09 -8.85
CA TYR A 84 -7.20 12.03 -9.15
C TYR A 84 -8.65 12.53 -9.07
N LEU A 85 -8.97 13.58 -8.30
CA LEU A 85 -10.30 14.22 -8.34
C LEU A 85 -10.57 14.82 -9.72
N GLN A 86 -9.51 15.32 -10.38
CA GLN A 86 -9.61 15.75 -11.77
C GLN A 86 -10.01 14.56 -12.66
N LEU A 87 -9.40 13.38 -12.45
CA LEU A 87 -9.72 12.17 -13.22
C LEU A 87 -11.12 11.66 -12.95
N ARG A 88 -11.50 11.50 -11.68
CA ARG A 88 -12.82 11.00 -11.25
C ARG A 88 -13.95 11.85 -11.78
N PHE A 89 -13.73 13.16 -11.86
CA PHE A 89 -14.76 14.06 -12.36
C PHE A 89 -14.60 14.37 -13.84
N GLY A 90 -13.61 13.82 -14.56
CA GLY A 90 -13.42 14.10 -15.99
C GLY A 90 -12.96 15.53 -16.29
N LEU A 91 -12.23 16.15 -15.36
CA LEU A 91 -11.62 17.48 -15.52
C LEU A 91 -10.27 17.34 -16.24
N ASP A 92 -10.08 18.11 -17.31
CA ASP A 92 -8.82 18.17 -18.09
C ASP A 92 -7.68 18.88 -17.33
N ARG A 93 -8.04 19.70 -16.33
CA ARG A 93 -7.10 20.43 -15.46
C ARG A 93 -7.80 20.86 -14.16
N ALA A 94 -7.04 21.38 -13.19
CA ALA A 94 -7.64 21.95 -11.98
C ALA A 94 -8.45 23.21 -12.30
N PRO A 95 -9.74 23.28 -11.93
CA PRO A 95 -10.54 24.48 -12.07
C PRO A 95 -10.11 25.53 -11.04
N THR A 96 -10.14 26.79 -11.45
CA THR A 96 -9.94 27.92 -10.53
C THR A 96 -11.25 28.23 -9.82
N GLN A 97 -11.16 28.89 -8.65
CA GLN A 97 -12.34 29.41 -7.93
C GLN A 97 -13.23 30.25 -8.86
N GLN A 98 -12.60 31.05 -9.74
CA GLN A 98 -13.30 31.87 -10.73
C GLN A 98 -14.07 31.03 -11.75
N ALA A 99 -13.52 29.91 -12.21
CA ALA A 99 -14.18 29.00 -13.14
C ALA A 99 -15.40 28.29 -12.52
N LEU A 100 -15.30 27.87 -11.26
CA LEU A 100 -16.44 27.35 -10.50
C LEU A 100 -17.53 28.40 -10.32
N SER A 101 -17.14 29.59 -9.87
CA SER A 101 -18.06 30.71 -9.64
C SER A 101 -18.77 31.14 -10.94
N TYR A 102 -18.06 31.11 -12.07
CA TYR A 102 -18.64 31.37 -13.38
C TYR A 102 -19.63 30.28 -13.80
N THR A 103 -19.24 29.01 -13.66
CA THR A 103 -20.07 27.86 -14.02
C THR A 103 -21.36 27.82 -13.21
N GLU A 104 -21.25 27.97 -11.89
CA GLU A 104 -22.40 28.02 -11.00
C GLU A 104 -23.36 29.15 -11.40
N ARG A 105 -22.85 30.37 -11.67
CA ARG A 105 -23.72 31.51 -11.98
C ARG A 105 -24.37 31.44 -13.36
N ASN A 106 -23.66 30.92 -14.37
CA ASN A 106 -24.02 31.10 -15.78
C ASN A 106 -24.44 29.82 -16.50
N ARG A 107 -23.98 28.64 -16.05
CA ARG A 107 -24.32 27.35 -16.67
C ARG A 107 -25.36 26.58 -15.87
N PHE A 108 -25.39 26.76 -14.54
CA PHE A 108 -26.37 26.08 -13.70
C PHE A 108 -27.59 26.96 -13.45
N SER A 109 -28.73 26.54 -14.01
CA SER A 109 -30.02 27.16 -13.75
C SER A 109 -30.37 27.11 -12.26
N LEU A 110 -31.25 28.01 -11.81
CA LEU A 110 -31.74 27.99 -10.43
C LEU A 110 -32.46 26.66 -10.10
N GLY A 111 -33.14 26.06 -11.09
CA GLY A 111 -33.77 24.76 -10.95
C GLY A 111 -32.74 23.64 -10.75
N LEU A 112 -31.69 23.64 -11.58
CA LEU A 112 -30.59 22.66 -11.49
C LEU A 112 -29.86 22.77 -10.15
N ARG A 113 -29.51 23.96 -9.67
CA ARG A 113 -28.84 24.12 -8.36
C ARG A 113 -29.68 23.59 -7.21
N ARG A 114 -31.00 23.80 -7.25
CA ARG A 114 -31.92 23.25 -6.24
C ARG A 114 -31.99 21.73 -6.29
N LEU A 115 -32.08 21.16 -7.50
CA LEU A 115 -32.05 19.71 -7.68
C LEU A 115 -30.73 19.13 -7.17
N LEU A 116 -29.59 19.67 -7.59
CA LEU A 116 -28.27 19.20 -7.16
C LEU A 116 -28.06 19.36 -5.66
N GLY A 117 -28.58 20.44 -5.05
CA GLY A 117 -28.55 20.61 -3.60
C GLY A 117 -29.34 19.52 -2.86
N LYS A 118 -30.58 19.24 -3.29
CA LYS A 118 -31.36 18.15 -2.70
C LYS A 118 -30.73 16.77 -2.91
N VAL A 119 -30.17 16.53 -4.10
CA VAL A 119 -29.41 15.30 -4.39
C VAL A 119 -28.20 15.21 -3.48
N ALA A 120 -27.46 16.31 -3.28
CA ALA A 120 -26.31 16.33 -2.38
C ALA A 120 -26.71 16.04 -0.92
N ASP A 121 -27.80 16.63 -0.44
CA ASP A 121 -28.36 16.34 0.88
C ASP A 121 -28.71 14.84 1.02
N GLY A 122 -29.39 14.26 0.01
CA GLY A 122 -29.74 12.84 0.02
C GLY A 122 -28.54 11.90 -0.08
N ILE A 123 -27.49 12.27 -0.83
CA ILE A 123 -26.22 11.52 -0.89
C ILE A 123 -25.50 11.60 0.46
N HIS A 124 -25.48 12.77 1.09
CA HIS A 124 -24.87 12.98 2.41
C HIS A 124 -25.57 12.15 3.50
N ASP A 125 -26.90 12.12 3.48
CA ASP A 125 -27.70 11.30 4.40
C ASP A 125 -27.45 9.80 4.17
N ALA A 126 -27.43 9.35 2.91
CA ALA A 126 -27.14 7.96 2.57
C ALA A 126 -25.73 7.51 3.01
N GLY A 127 -24.71 8.35 2.81
CA GLY A 127 -23.35 8.06 3.30
C GLY A 127 -23.29 8.03 4.83
N SER A 128 -23.99 8.94 5.50
CA SER A 128 -24.04 9.00 6.96
C SER A 128 -24.69 7.75 7.59
N GLU A 129 -25.70 7.17 6.94
CA GLU A 129 -26.33 5.91 7.38
C GLU A 129 -25.36 4.71 7.33
N GLU A 130 -24.42 4.70 6.39
CA GLU A 130 -23.34 3.71 6.27
C GLU A 130 -22.09 4.06 7.10
N GLY A 131 -22.16 5.07 7.96
CA GLY A 131 -21.05 5.49 8.84
C GLY A 131 -19.98 6.34 8.14
N ILE A 132 -20.20 6.75 6.90
CA ILE A 132 -19.30 7.61 6.13
C ILE A 132 -19.62 9.07 6.48
N GLN A 133 -18.94 9.62 7.49
CA GLN A 133 -19.12 11.02 7.86
C GLN A 133 -18.28 11.95 6.98
N ALA A 134 -18.93 12.91 6.31
CA ALA A 134 -18.25 14.05 5.67
C ALA A 134 -17.72 15.09 6.69
N LYS A 135 -17.90 14.83 7.99
CA LYS A 135 -17.80 15.83 9.05
C LYS A 135 -16.45 15.80 9.77
N GLU A 136 -15.38 15.94 9.00
CA GLU A 136 -14.01 16.20 9.51
C GLU A 136 -13.19 17.01 8.48
N LEU A 137 -13.90 17.88 7.75
CA LEU A 137 -13.38 18.71 6.65
C LEU A 137 -13.37 20.21 6.96
N ALA A 138 -13.45 20.59 8.24
CA ALA A 138 -13.22 21.97 8.62
C ALA A 138 -11.72 22.25 8.50
N SER A 139 -11.33 23.14 7.58
CA SER A 139 -10.04 23.82 7.65
C SER A 139 -9.80 24.27 9.09
N PRO A 140 -8.57 24.11 9.64
CA PRO A 140 -8.25 24.62 10.97
C PRO A 140 -8.68 26.08 11.05
N ASP A 141 -9.25 26.45 12.19
CA ASP A 141 -9.84 27.76 12.44
C ASP A 141 -8.86 28.86 12.00
N THR A 142 -9.18 29.55 10.90
CA THR A 142 -8.37 30.67 10.35
C THR A 142 -8.26 31.88 11.30
N ASN A 143 -8.81 31.79 12.50
CA ASN A 143 -8.73 32.83 13.51
C ASN A 143 -8.48 32.23 14.91
N PRO A 144 -7.26 31.72 15.16
CA PRO A 144 -6.90 31.19 16.48
C PRO A 144 -7.13 32.25 17.55
N SER A 145 -7.54 31.78 18.73
CA SER A 145 -7.70 32.66 19.90
C SER A 145 -6.37 33.37 20.16
N PRO A 146 -6.34 34.66 20.52
CA PRO A 146 -5.10 35.35 20.90
C PRO A 146 -4.32 34.64 22.02
N ASP A 147 -4.99 33.77 22.79
CA ASP A 147 -4.40 32.97 23.87
C ASP A 147 -3.67 31.70 23.36
N GLU A 148 -3.91 31.24 22.12
CA GLU A 148 -3.21 30.09 21.49
C GLU A 148 -1.88 30.49 20.84
N ILE A 149 -1.67 31.79 20.60
CA ILE A 149 -0.48 32.35 19.93
C ILE A 149 0.70 32.51 20.91
N GLU A 150 0.49 32.39 22.23
CA GLU A 150 1.56 32.57 23.22
C GLU A 150 2.55 31.37 23.34
N GLU A 151 2.31 30.23 22.68
CA GLU A 151 3.18 29.04 22.81
C GLU A 151 4.34 28.91 21.81
N SER A 152 4.47 29.77 20.79
CA SER A 152 5.48 29.60 19.74
C SER A 152 6.93 30.00 20.14
N SER A 153 7.22 30.19 21.43
CA SER A 153 8.59 30.44 21.93
C SER A 153 9.42 29.18 22.19
N THR A 154 8.79 28.00 22.17
CA THR A 154 9.46 26.71 22.38
C THR A 154 10.19 26.28 21.10
N PRO A 155 11.44 25.78 21.16
CA PRO A 155 12.09 25.18 19.99
C PRO A 155 11.38 23.89 19.51
N ILE A 156 11.29 23.65 18.20
CA ILE A 156 10.58 22.49 17.60
C ILE A 156 10.94 21.15 18.26
N HIS A 157 12.22 20.91 18.56
CA HIS A 157 12.65 19.65 19.20
C HIS A 157 12.06 19.47 20.61
N HIS A 158 11.91 20.55 21.38
CA HIS A 158 11.24 20.49 22.68
C HIS A 158 9.73 20.22 22.54
N TYR A 159 9.11 20.75 21.49
CA TYR A 159 7.71 20.46 21.20
C TYR A 159 7.52 18.98 20.83
N VAL A 160 8.37 18.44 19.96
CA VAL A 160 8.40 17.01 19.60
C VAL A 160 8.62 16.13 20.83
N ASP A 161 9.61 16.44 21.67
CA ASP A 161 9.91 15.67 22.89
C ASP A 161 8.74 15.63 23.88
N ASN A 162 7.91 16.69 23.91
CA ASN A 162 6.73 16.76 24.77
C ASN A 162 5.54 15.96 24.22
N GLN A 163 5.31 16.00 22.91
CA GLN A 163 4.12 15.38 22.27
C GLN A 163 4.34 13.91 21.88
N ALA A 164 5.57 13.53 21.51
CA ALA A 164 5.87 12.18 21.02
C ALA A 164 5.49 11.05 22.00
N PRO A 165 5.70 11.15 23.33
CA PRO A 165 5.34 10.08 24.25
C PRO A 165 3.87 9.67 24.20
N ASP A 166 2.97 10.66 24.12
CA ASP A 166 1.53 10.42 24.12
C ASP A 166 1.07 9.78 22.81
N ILE A 167 1.58 10.27 21.67
CA ILE A 167 1.30 9.71 20.33
C ILE A 167 1.81 8.27 20.23
N ILE A 168 3.05 8.01 20.67
CA ILE A 168 3.63 6.66 20.64
C ILE A 168 2.85 5.72 21.55
N SER A 169 2.44 6.17 22.74
CA SER A 169 1.67 5.35 23.68
C SER A 169 0.32 4.98 23.11
N ALA A 170 -0.42 5.95 22.59
CA ALA A 170 -1.71 5.71 21.94
C ALA A 170 -1.58 4.72 20.77
N ALA A 171 -0.58 4.91 19.90
CA ALA A 171 -0.38 4.03 18.75
C ALA A 171 -0.02 2.59 19.17
N LEU A 172 0.77 2.42 20.24
CA LEU A 172 1.07 1.10 20.79
C LEU A 172 -0.15 0.45 21.46
N ASP A 173 -0.97 1.23 22.15
CA ASP A 173 -2.18 0.76 22.82
C ASP A 173 -3.25 0.30 21.82
N ASP A 174 -3.27 0.87 20.61
CA ASP A 174 -4.18 0.45 19.53
C ASP A 174 -3.63 -0.72 18.69
N VAL A 175 -2.32 -0.78 18.47
CA VAL A 175 -1.69 -1.86 17.66
C VAL A 175 -1.49 -3.16 18.43
N CYS A 176 -0.98 -3.09 19.67
CA CYS A 176 -0.58 -4.28 20.41
C CYS A 176 -1.75 -5.27 20.66
N PRO A 177 -2.99 -4.82 20.94
CA PRO A 177 -4.12 -5.72 21.15
C PRO A 177 -4.53 -6.53 19.92
N ALA A 178 -4.31 -6.01 18.70
CA ALA A 178 -4.60 -6.75 17.46
C ALA A 178 -3.71 -8.00 17.33
N LEU A 179 -2.52 -7.97 17.93
CA LEU A 179 -1.62 -9.13 18.01
C LEU A 179 -1.98 -10.01 19.21
N ASP A 180 -3.10 -10.73 19.13
CA ASP A 180 -3.57 -11.64 20.19
C ASP A 180 -3.06 -13.07 19.97
N THR A 181 -2.22 -13.55 20.89
CA THR A 181 -1.71 -14.93 20.85
C THR A 181 -2.73 -15.95 21.36
N GLN A 182 -3.86 -15.50 21.89
CA GLN A 182 -4.92 -16.27 22.55
C GLN A 182 -4.37 -17.19 23.64
N ARG A 183 -3.23 -16.87 24.24
CA ARG A 183 -2.63 -17.65 25.34
C ARG A 183 -3.63 -17.73 26.51
N ARG A 184 -3.51 -18.79 27.31
CA ARG A 184 -4.47 -19.02 28.41
C ARG A 184 -4.41 -17.85 29.40
N HIS A 185 -5.55 -17.45 29.94
CA HIS A 185 -5.67 -16.35 30.92
C HIS A 185 -4.77 -16.47 32.16
N ASN A 186 -4.24 -17.67 32.45
CA ASN A 186 -3.36 -17.92 33.59
C ASN A 186 -1.86 -17.80 33.25
N THR A 187 -1.50 -17.18 32.12
CA THR A 187 -0.09 -16.90 31.80
C THR A 187 0.52 -15.85 32.72
N VAL A 188 1.80 -16.03 33.04
CA VAL A 188 2.58 -15.10 33.88
C VAL A 188 2.83 -13.76 33.20
N HIS A 189 2.97 -13.77 31.87
CA HIS A 189 3.20 -12.59 31.06
C HIS A 189 2.08 -12.46 30.03
N ASP A 190 1.53 -11.25 29.91
CA ASP A 190 0.62 -10.84 28.84
C ASP A 190 1.34 -10.78 27.48
N ASP A 191 0.59 -10.45 26.43
CA ASP A 191 1.13 -10.32 25.07
C ASP A 191 1.93 -9.03 24.87
N ARG A 192 1.60 -7.94 25.60
CA ARG A 192 2.40 -6.70 25.62
C ARG A 192 3.86 -6.99 25.97
N THR A 193 4.11 -7.83 26.98
CA THR A 193 5.46 -8.27 27.36
C THR A 193 6.17 -9.05 26.23
N VAL A 194 5.43 -9.78 25.39
CA VAL A 194 5.99 -10.48 24.22
C VAL A 194 6.42 -9.46 23.17
N TRP A 195 5.62 -8.42 22.94
CA TRP A 195 5.90 -7.37 21.96
C TRP A 195 7.06 -6.46 22.38
N GLU A 196 7.19 -6.14 23.67
CA GLU A 196 8.41 -5.52 24.22
C GLU A 196 9.67 -6.32 23.84
N HIS A 197 9.59 -7.65 23.98
CA HIS A 197 10.69 -8.53 23.66
C HIS A 197 11.01 -8.55 22.17
N GLN A 198 9.99 -8.49 21.33
CA GLN A 198 10.12 -8.42 19.87
C GLN A 198 10.66 -7.05 19.40
N ILE A 199 10.26 -5.93 20.00
CA ILE A 199 10.81 -4.59 19.72
C ILE A 199 12.29 -4.53 20.07
N LEU A 200 12.69 -5.05 21.24
CA LEU A 200 14.10 -5.11 21.62
C LEU A 200 14.93 -5.93 20.63
N MET A 201 14.37 -7.02 20.11
CA MET A 201 15.03 -7.81 19.06
C MET A 201 15.24 -6.99 17.77
N SER A 202 14.31 -6.09 17.45
CA SER A 202 14.35 -5.22 16.26
C SER A 202 15.33 -4.05 16.41
N LEU A 203 15.55 -3.57 17.64
CA LEU A 203 16.52 -2.52 17.97
C LEU A 203 17.99 -2.95 17.85
N SER A 204 18.27 -4.24 17.77
CA SER A 204 19.62 -4.78 17.93
C SER A 204 20.02 -5.64 16.73
N ASP A 205 21.02 -5.17 15.97
CA ASP A 205 21.58 -5.78 14.75
C ASP A 205 21.95 -7.29 14.87
N ARG A 206 22.07 -7.81 16.09
CA ARG A 206 22.35 -9.24 16.37
C ARG A 206 21.56 -9.85 17.54
N ALA A 207 20.41 -9.30 17.89
CA ALA A 207 19.61 -9.84 18.99
C ALA A 207 18.66 -10.95 18.54
N GLY A 208 19.12 -12.20 18.66
CA GLY A 208 18.19 -13.32 18.76
C GLY A 208 17.46 -13.31 20.11
N THR A 209 16.40 -14.11 20.24
CA THR A 209 15.52 -14.14 21.42
C THR A 209 16.28 -14.34 22.74
N ARG A 210 17.37 -15.12 22.75
CA ARG A 210 18.24 -15.31 23.93
C ARG A 210 19.01 -14.06 24.33
N SER A 211 19.45 -13.26 23.36
CA SER A 211 20.15 -12.01 23.63
C SER A 211 19.20 -10.99 24.25
N ALA A 212 18.02 -10.82 23.65
CA ALA A 212 16.97 -9.96 24.19
C ALA A 212 16.57 -10.39 25.62
N PHE A 213 16.35 -11.69 25.87
CA PHE A 213 16.10 -12.20 27.22
C PHE A 213 17.20 -11.81 28.22
N ARG A 214 18.47 -12.01 27.85
CA ARG A 214 19.61 -11.65 28.71
C ARG A 214 19.70 -10.15 28.97
N THR A 215 19.25 -9.32 28.04
CA THR A 215 19.18 -7.87 28.26
C THR A 215 18.10 -7.53 29.28
N PHE A 216 16.87 -8.02 29.11
CA PHE A 216 15.79 -7.80 30.07
C PHE A 216 16.09 -8.35 31.46
N ASN A 217 16.65 -9.55 31.55
CA ASN A 217 16.96 -10.20 32.83
C ASN A 217 18.02 -9.45 33.67
N LYS A 218 18.69 -8.44 33.12
CA LYS A 218 19.57 -7.54 33.90
C LYS A 218 18.79 -6.46 34.66
N PHE A 219 17.59 -6.12 34.18
CA PHE A 219 16.82 -4.97 34.66
C PHE A 219 15.42 -5.35 35.17
N ARG A 220 15.03 -6.63 35.07
CA ARG A 220 13.76 -7.17 35.57
C ARG A 220 13.98 -8.50 36.28
N GLY A 221 13.46 -8.60 37.51
CA GLY A 221 13.48 -9.86 38.28
C GLY A 221 12.60 -10.97 37.67
N ASN A 222 11.58 -10.61 36.88
CA ASN A 222 10.67 -11.53 36.20
C ASN A 222 10.65 -11.26 34.69
N ALA A 223 11.78 -11.43 34.00
CA ALA A 223 11.87 -11.24 32.56
C ALA A 223 11.25 -12.40 31.76
N LEU A 224 10.61 -12.08 30.62
CA LEU A 224 10.02 -13.06 29.71
C LEU A 224 11.07 -14.03 29.15
N HIS A 225 11.00 -15.31 29.52
CA HIS A 225 11.93 -16.30 29.01
C HIS A 225 11.83 -16.45 27.48
N HIS A 226 12.97 -16.61 26.81
CA HIS A 226 13.04 -16.69 25.35
C HIS A 226 12.19 -17.82 24.73
N ASP A 227 12.04 -18.95 25.41
CA ASP A 227 11.17 -20.03 24.95
C ASP A 227 9.67 -19.66 25.04
N THR A 228 9.30 -18.81 26.01
CA THR A 228 7.93 -18.28 26.13
C THR A 228 7.61 -17.36 24.97
N HIS A 229 8.52 -16.45 24.63
CA HIS A 229 8.41 -15.61 23.43
C HIS A 229 8.27 -16.45 22.15
N LEU A 230 9.17 -17.42 21.94
CA LEU A 230 9.10 -18.31 20.78
C LEU A 230 7.77 -19.08 20.70
N ARG A 231 7.22 -19.50 21.86
CA ARG A 231 5.94 -20.20 21.92
C ARG A 231 4.77 -19.27 21.59
N ALA A 232 4.80 -18.03 22.07
CA ALA A 232 3.77 -17.02 21.81
C ALA A 232 3.66 -16.72 20.31
N VAL A 233 4.78 -16.36 19.67
CA VAL A 233 4.82 -16.09 18.21
C VAL A 233 4.42 -17.30 17.38
N LYS A 234 4.88 -18.51 17.75
CA LYS A 234 4.45 -19.73 17.04
C LYS A 234 2.97 -20.01 17.19
N LYS A 235 2.36 -19.65 18.33
CA LYS A 235 0.94 -19.83 18.55
C LYS A 235 0.15 -18.86 17.66
N LEU A 236 0.59 -17.61 17.57
CA LEU A 236 0.02 -16.59 16.69
C LEU A 236 0.01 -17.05 15.22
N GLY A 237 1.12 -17.61 14.73
CA GLY A 237 1.20 -18.19 13.39
C GLY A 237 0.63 -19.60 13.23
N THR A 238 -0.18 -20.11 14.15
CA THR A 238 -0.81 -21.44 14.02
C THR A 238 -2.33 -21.28 14.05
N PRO A 239 -3.05 -21.67 12.98
CA PRO A 239 -4.51 -21.52 12.92
C PRO A 239 -5.21 -22.21 14.11
N SER A 240 -6.22 -21.56 14.69
CA SER A 240 -6.98 -22.06 15.84
C SER A 240 -7.73 -23.38 15.54
N SER A 241 -8.12 -23.58 14.28
CA SER A 241 -8.80 -24.78 13.77
C SER A 241 -7.84 -25.88 13.29
N TYR A 242 -6.52 -25.73 13.45
CA TYR A 242 -5.55 -26.69 12.92
C TYR A 242 -5.61 -28.04 13.66
N GLN A 243 -6.30 -29.00 13.06
CA GLN A 243 -6.22 -30.40 13.47
C GLN A 243 -5.01 -31.05 12.80
N TYR A 244 -3.99 -31.35 13.60
CA TYR A 244 -2.83 -32.11 13.14
C TYR A 244 -3.27 -33.44 12.52
N THR A 245 -2.84 -33.70 11.30
CA THR A 245 -3.02 -34.97 10.60
C THR A 245 -1.91 -35.96 10.98
N PHE A 246 -1.94 -37.20 10.47
CA PHE A 246 -0.82 -38.12 10.69
C PHE A 246 0.40 -37.78 9.82
N ASP A 247 0.19 -37.21 8.62
CA ASP A 247 1.26 -36.84 7.68
C ASP A 247 2.17 -35.73 8.24
N ASP A 248 1.56 -34.86 9.04
CA ASP A 248 2.18 -33.83 9.87
C ASP A 248 3.27 -34.37 10.83
N PHE A 249 3.22 -35.65 11.22
CA PHE A 249 4.17 -36.28 12.15
C PHE A 249 5.21 -37.19 11.47
N SER A 250 5.20 -37.29 10.14
CA SER A 250 6.05 -38.22 9.37
C SER A 250 7.57 -38.06 9.58
N THR A 251 8.03 -36.89 10.07
CA THR A 251 9.46 -36.55 10.21
C THR A 251 10.01 -36.63 11.64
N GLY A 252 9.23 -37.11 12.61
CA GLY A 252 9.63 -37.17 14.03
C GLY A 252 9.83 -35.81 14.72
N LYS A 253 9.55 -34.71 14.01
CA LYS A 253 9.51 -33.33 14.53
C LYS A 253 8.06 -32.93 14.81
N ARG A 254 7.85 -31.92 15.68
CA ARG A 254 6.50 -31.35 15.86
C ARG A 254 6.02 -30.78 14.52
N PRO A 255 4.77 -31.05 14.10
CA PRO A 255 4.26 -30.54 12.84
C PRO A 255 4.25 -29.02 12.82
N VAL A 256 4.60 -28.45 11.67
CA VAL A 256 4.45 -27.03 11.37
C VAL A 256 3.37 -26.92 10.30
N PRO A 257 2.35 -26.07 10.47
CA PRO A 257 1.33 -25.86 9.44
C PRO A 257 1.97 -25.48 8.10
N ASP A 258 1.27 -25.79 7.01
CA ASP A 258 1.66 -25.30 5.68
C ASP A 258 1.81 -23.77 5.68
N TRP A 259 2.73 -23.26 4.88
CA TRP A 259 3.10 -21.84 4.87
C TRP A 259 1.90 -20.93 4.56
N ARG A 260 0.96 -21.33 3.69
CA ARG A 260 -0.24 -20.53 3.41
C ARG A 260 -1.10 -20.39 4.66
N ARG A 261 -1.32 -21.48 5.38
CA ARG A 261 -2.08 -21.46 6.63
C ARG A 261 -1.42 -20.60 7.72
N VAL A 262 -0.09 -20.53 7.72
CA VAL A 262 0.64 -19.61 8.62
C VAL A 262 0.36 -18.16 8.22
N THR A 263 0.40 -17.86 6.92
CA THR A 263 0.06 -16.54 6.38
C THR A 263 -1.37 -16.15 6.73
N ASP A 264 -2.34 -17.00 6.42
CA ASP A 264 -3.77 -16.77 6.67
C ASP A 264 -4.11 -16.61 8.18
N ALA A 265 -3.23 -17.09 9.08
CA ALA A 265 -3.38 -16.91 10.52
C ALA A 265 -2.82 -15.57 11.02
N ILE A 266 -1.77 -15.05 10.40
CA ILE A 266 -1.08 -13.81 10.80
C ILE A 266 -1.71 -12.59 10.11
N GLN A 267 -2.14 -12.74 8.87
CA GLN A 267 -2.60 -11.65 8.01
C GLN A 267 -3.79 -10.86 8.60
N PRO A 268 -4.87 -11.49 9.13
CA PRO A 268 -5.95 -10.71 9.75
C PRO A 268 -5.48 -9.83 10.92
N GLN A 269 -4.57 -10.35 11.76
CA GLN A 269 -4.02 -9.58 12.89
C GLN A 269 -3.13 -8.41 12.43
N PHE A 270 -2.49 -8.55 11.27
CA PHE A 270 -1.76 -7.46 10.65
C PHE A 270 -2.72 -6.41 10.09
N ASN A 271 -3.76 -6.83 9.37
CA ASN A 271 -4.78 -5.94 8.82
C ASN A 271 -5.48 -5.16 9.94
N ASP A 272 -5.94 -5.83 11.00
CA ASP A 272 -6.56 -5.19 12.17
C ASP A 272 -5.62 -4.16 12.81
N ALA A 273 -4.31 -4.48 12.91
CA ALA A 273 -3.33 -3.55 13.44
C ALA A 273 -3.10 -2.33 12.53
N VAL A 274 -3.11 -2.52 11.20
CA VAL A 274 -2.98 -1.42 10.24
C VAL A 274 -4.25 -0.58 10.19
N ASP A 275 -5.43 -1.20 10.28
CA ASP A 275 -6.71 -0.49 10.32
C ASP A 275 -6.81 0.42 11.54
N ASN A 276 -6.51 -0.12 12.73
CA ASN A 276 -6.43 0.67 13.97
C ASN A 276 -5.47 1.85 13.84
N LEU A 277 -4.33 1.66 13.16
CA LEU A 277 -3.36 2.71 12.91
C LEU A 277 -3.87 3.78 11.95
N LEU A 278 -4.56 3.36 10.89
CA LEU A 278 -5.19 4.28 9.94
C LEU A 278 -6.30 5.06 10.64
N ASP A 279 -7.11 4.46 11.50
CA ASP A 279 -8.16 5.15 12.25
C ASP A 279 -7.64 6.33 13.09
N MET A 280 -6.40 6.26 13.60
CA MET A 280 -5.78 7.38 14.31
C MET A 280 -5.54 8.62 13.44
N ILE A 281 -5.46 8.44 12.11
CA ILE A 281 -5.09 9.48 11.13
C ILE A 281 -6.13 9.68 10.03
N ARG A 282 -7.17 8.83 9.93
CA ARG A 282 -8.32 9.01 9.02
C ARG A 282 -8.97 10.40 9.17
N PRO A 283 -9.01 11.03 10.37
CA PRO A 283 -9.48 12.41 10.50
C PRO A 283 -8.62 13.44 9.74
N ALA A 284 -7.36 13.12 9.45
CA ALA A 284 -6.51 13.94 8.61
C ALA A 284 -6.79 13.60 7.14
N ASP A 285 -7.22 14.62 6.40
CA ASP A 285 -7.62 14.65 4.99
C ASP A 285 -6.80 13.85 3.95
N GLU A 286 -5.63 13.34 4.32
CA GLU A 286 -4.71 12.64 3.42
C GLU A 286 -5.09 11.17 3.17
N PHE A 287 -5.80 10.51 4.10
CA PHE A 287 -6.09 9.06 4.02
C PHE A 287 -7.54 8.72 3.69
N THR A 288 -8.45 9.70 3.72
CA THR A 288 -9.85 9.57 3.25
C THR A 288 -9.97 9.65 1.73
N GLU A 289 -8.87 9.95 1.04
CA GLU A 289 -8.79 10.04 -0.40
C GLU A 289 -8.10 8.81 -1.02
N PRO A 290 -8.50 8.40 -2.24
CA PRO A 290 -7.91 7.28 -2.95
C PRO A 290 -6.41 7.41 -3.09
N VAL A 291 -5.71 6.45 -2.52
CA VAL A 291 -4.25 6.49 -2.43
C VAL A 291 -3.63 5.97 -3.73
N VAL A 292 -2.39 6.39 -3.96
CA VAL A 292 -1.52 5.69 -4.91
C VAL A 292 -0.77 4.64 -4.11
N ALA A 293 -0.86 3.39 -4.55
CA ALA A 293 -0.13 2.29 -3.94
C ALA A 293 0.99 1.82 -4.86
N ALA A 294 1.95 1.12 -4.28
CA ALA A 294 3.00 0.51 -5.05
C ALA A 294 3.45 -0.83 -4.47
N ILE A 295 3.74 -1.75 -5.39
CA ILE A 295 4.10 -3.13 -5.08
C ILE A 295 5.58 -3.32 -5.35
N ASP A 296 6.30 -3.86 -4.37
CA ASP A 296 7.70 -4.19 -4.53
C ASP A 296 8.07 -5.45 -3.70
N THR A 297 9.32 -5.90 -3.79
CA THR A 297 9.79 -7.14 -3.16
C THR A 297 10.95 -6.92 -2.21
N ILE A 298 10.88 -7.53 -1.03
CA ILE A 298 11.94 -7.53 -0.02
C ILE A 298 12.54 -8.93 0.11
N ARG A 299 13.87 -9.01 0.21
CA ARG A 299 14.61 -10.27 0.43
C ARG A 299 15.29 -10.24 1.79
N VAL A 300 14.94 -11.17 2.67
CA VAL A 300 15.54 -11.36 3.99
C VAL A 300 16.56 -12.50 3.95
N PRO A 301 17.88 -12.19 3.91
CA PRO A 301 18.91 -13.20 3.67
C PRO A 301 19.00 -14.27 4.75
N VAL A 302 19.33 -15.49 4.33
CA VAL A 302 19.70 -16.60 5.21
C VAL A 302 21.10 -17.12 4.87
N SER A 303 21.89 -17.36 5.91
CA SER A 303 23.29 -17.82 5.77
C SER A 303 23.44 -19.34 5.63
N VAL A 304 22.34 -20.10 5.73
CA VAL A 304 22.38 -21.56 5.73
C VAL A 304 22.22 -22.12 4.31
N THR A 305 23.15 -22.98 3.91
CA THR A 305 23.11 -23.69 2.63
C THR A 305 22.00 -24.77 2.59
N PRO A 306 21.26 -24.88 1.46
CA PRO A 306 20.29 -25.96 1.21
C PRO A 306 20.91 -27.33 1.01
N TYR A 307 22.22 -27.40 0.76
CA TYR A 307 22.90 -28.64 0.45
C TYR A 307 23.61 -29.23 1.68
N LYS A 308 23.68 -30.57 1.74
CA LYS A 308 24.46 -31.33 2.72
C LYS A 308 25.95 -30.99 2.64
N GLY A 309 26.67 -31.15 3.76
CA GLY A 309 28.13 -31.11 3.75
C GLY A 309 28.67 -32.40 3.14
N ARG A 310 29.92 -32.40 2.64
CA ARG A 310 30.51 -33.61 2.02
C ARG A 310 30.51 -34.83 2.93
N ASP A 311 30.64 -34.61 4.24
CA ASP A 311 30.69 -35.68 5.24
C ASP A 311 29.29 -36.23 5.60
N ASP A 312 28.22 -35.54 5.18
CA ASP A 312 26.82 -35.92 5.41
C ASP A 312 26.15 -36.53 4.16
N GLU A 313 26.88 -36.63 3.02
CA GLU A 313 26.35 -37.19 1.77
C GLU A 313 26.45 -38.73 1.78
N GLU A 314 25.33 -39.40 1.52
CA GLU A 314 25.26 -40.85 1.35
C GLU A 314 25.29 -41.23 -0.16
N PRO A 315 25.79 -42.43 -0.54
CA PRO A 315 25.95 -42.80 -1.95
C PRO A 315 24.65 -42.83 -2.77
N ASP A 316 23.53 -43.11 -2.11
CA ASP A 316 22.18 -43.21 -2.68
C ASP A 316 21.36 -41.93 -2.55
N ASP A 317 21.93 -40.86 -1.97
CA ASP A 317 21.26 -39.57 -1.85
C ASP A 317 20.88 -38.98 -3.23
N PRO A 318 19.67 -38.41 -3.36
CA PRO A 318 19.27 -37.73 -4.58
C PRO A 318 20.16 -36.50 -4.84
N ARG A 319 20.63 -36.35 -6.08
CA ARG A 319 21.58 -35.32 -6.49
C ARG A 319 20.98 -34.37 -7.51
N VAL A 320 21.22 -33.08 -7.33
CA VAL A 320 20.81 -32.04 -8.27
C VAL A 320 21.98 -31.29 -8.88
N VAL A 321 21.87 -31.03 -10.18
CA VAL A 321 22.86 -30.26 -10.93
C VAL A 321 22.76 -28.78 -10.55
N VAL A 322 23.72 -28.31 -9.75
CA VAL A 322 23.77 -26.91 -9.32
C VAL A 322 24.43 -26.01 -10.36
N ASN A 323 25.33 -26.55 -11.18
CA ASN A 323 25.95 -25.83 -12.28
C ASN A 323 25.92 -26.69 -13.55
N LYS A 324 25.11 -26.27 -14.54
CA LYS A 324 24.97 -26.96 -15.83
C LYS A 324 26.25 -26.94 -16.67
N GLN A 325 27.11 -25.93 -16.52
CA GLN A 325 28.33 -25.77 -17.31
C GLN A 325 29.47 -26.66 -16.78
N SER A 326 29.59 -26.80 -15.46
CA SER A 326 30.60 -27.66 -14.85
C SER A 326 30.14 -29.08 -14.56
N GLY A 327 28.84 -29.36 -14.68
CA GLY A 327 28.24 -30.63 -14.29
C GLY A 327 28.21 -30.89 -12.79
N ASN A 328 28.56 -29.89 -11.96
CA ASN A 328 28.63 -30.08 -10.51
C ASN A 328 27.25 -30.39 -9.94
N THR A 329 27.18 -31.48 -9.17
CA THR A 329 26.00 -31.89 -8.43
C THR A 329 26.18 -31.66 -6.93
N ARG A 330 25.06 -31.48 -6.21
CA ARG A 330 25.02 -31.46 -4.75
C ARG A 330 23.82 -32.25 -4.24
N VAL A 331 23.89 -32.69 -2.99
CA VAL A 331 22.78 -33.36 -2.30
C VAL A 331 21.97 -32.32 -1.50
N PRO A 332 20.67 -32.17 -1.75
CA PRO A 332 19.77 -31.36 -0.92
C PRO A 332 19.64 -31.88 0.51
N LYS A 333 19.44 -30.98 1.47
CA LYS A 333 18.97 -31.33 2.81
C LYS A 333 17.47 -31.56 2.76
N GLU A 334 17.03 -32.69 3.32
CA GLU A 334 15.61 -33.01 3.47
C GLU A 334 14.85 -31.98 4.33
N ASP A 335 15.54 -31.36 5.29
CA ASP A 335 14.95 -30.40 6.23
C ASP A 335 15.15 -28.93 5.85
N TYR A 336 15.52 -28.65 4.59
CA TYR A 336 15.69 -27.27 4.18
C TYR A 336 14.32 -26.55 4.09
N PRO A 337 14.21 -25.31 4.60
CA PRO A 337 12.94 -24.59 4.56
C PRO A 337 12.46 -24.35 3.12
N LYS A 338 11.21 -24.78 2.87
CA LYS A 338 10.52 -24.67 1.58
C LYS A 338 10.27 -23.25 1.09
N MET A 339 10.22 -22.28 2.00
CA MET A 339 9.94 -20.86 1.69
C MET A 339 11.18 -20.02 1.40
N ILE A 340 12.37 -20.64 1.38
CA ILE A 340 13.58 -19.94 1.00
C ILE A 340 13.69 -19.96 -0.53
N ASN A 341 14.00 -18.82 -1.13
CA ASN A 341 14.21 -18.67 -2.56
C ASN A 341 15.70 -18.44 -2.89
N GLY A 342 16.10 -18.89 -4.08
CA GLY A 342 17.46 -18.74 -4.60
C GLY A 342 17.53 -17.85 -5.82
N ARG A 343 18.38 -16.81 -5.79
CA ARG A 343 18.67 -15.94 -6.94
C ARG A 343 20.15 -15.98 -7.30
N LYS A 344 20.47 -16.06 -8.59
CA LYS A 344 21.85 -16.16 -9.08
C LYS A 344 22.68 -14.98 -8.57
N GLY A 345 23.82 -15.27 -7.92
CA GLY A 345 24.74 -14.24 -7.42
C GLY A 345 24.26 -13.50 -6.16
N LYS A 346 23.16 -13.94 -5.54
CA LYS A 346 22.64 -13.38 -4.29
C LYS A 346 22.55 -14.47 -3.21
N PRO A 347 22.58 -14.10 -1.92
CA PRO A 347 22.25 -15.03 -0.85
C PRO A 347 20.85 -15.62 -1.02
N TYR A 348 20.68 -16.84 -0.52
CA TYR A 348 19.36 -17.42 -0.28
C TYR A 348 18.60 -16.50 0.68
N ALA A 349 17.29 -16.39 0.51
CA ALA A 349 16.49 -15.46 1.31
C ALA A 349 15.05 -15.94 1.40
N TYR A 350 14.35 -15.53 2.47
CA TYR A 350 12.90 -15.42 2.39
C TYR A 350 12.57 -14.19 1.56
N GLU A 351 11.59 -14.28 0.67
CA GLU A 351 11.17 -13.16 -0.16
C GLU A 351 9.71 -12.84 0.13
N TYR A 352 9.41 -11.56 0.22
CA TYR A 352 8.08 -11.04 0.53
C TYR A 352 7.76 -9.93 -0.46
N ALA A 353 6.51 -9.82 -0.88
CA ALA A 353 5.99 -8.67 -1.57
C ALA A 353 5.26 -7.78 -0.56
N THR A 354 5.35 -6.47 -0.73
CA THR A 354 4.60 -5.50 0.05
C THR A 354 3.84 -4.57 -0.87
N LEU A 355 2.66 -4.13 -0.44
CA LEU A 355 1.92 -3.04 -1.06
C LEU A 355 1.94 -1.86 -0.08
N THR A 356 2.54 -0.74 -0.49
CA THR A 356 2.72 0.45 0.34
C THR A 356 2.06 1.67 -0.32
N ILE A 357 1.42 2.52 0.47
CA ILE A 357 1.04 3.88 0.07
C ILE A 357 2.25 4.68 -0.39
N VAL A 358 2.15 5.33 -1.55
CA VAL A 358 3.18 6.21 -2.12
C VAL A 358 2.60 7.54 -2.59
N GLY A 359 3.48 8.48 -2.94
CA GLY A 359 3.08 9.81 -3.38
C GLY A 359 3.10 10.81 -2.23
N ARG A 360 1.96 11.46 -1.97
CA ARG A 360 1.90 12.60 -1.02
C ARG A 360 1.66 12.19 0.43
N ASN A 361 0.86 11.15 0.65
CA ASN A 361 0.46 10.64 1.97
C ASN A 361 1.65 10.00 2.68
N ALA A 362 1.65 9.78 4.00
CA ALA A 362 2.74 9.03 4.64
C ALA A 362 2.88 7.60 4.03
N PRO A 363 4.11 7.09 3.81
CA PRO A 363 4.30 5.74 3.31
C PRO A 363 3.98 4.73 4.41
N ILE A 364 2.92 3.96 4.18
CA ILE A 364 2.38 2.95 5.09
C ILE A 364 2.25 1.64 4.32
N VAL A 365 2.81 0.56 4.88
CA VAL A 365 2.67 -0.80 4.35
C VAL A 365 1.26 -1.29 4.67
N LEU A 366 0.44 -1.48 3.64
CA LEU A 366 -0.95 -1.91 3.77
C LEU A 366 -1.11 -3.43 3.73
N ALA A 367 -0.27 -4.09 2.94
CA ALA A 367 -0.36 -5.53 2.74
C ALA A 367 1.02 -6.18 2.61
N VAL A 368 1.09 -7.44 3.03
CA VAL A 368 2.29 -8.27 2.96
C VAL A 368 1.92 -9.66 2.47
N GLU A 369 2.63 -10.16 1.46
CA GLU A 369 2.44 -11.52 0.95
C GLU A 369 3.78 -12.21 0.74
N PRO A 370 4.00 -13.44 1.25
CA PRO A 370 5.22 -14.19 0.96
C PRO A 370 5.31 -14.66 -0.49
N ILE A 371 6.53 -14.63 -1.01
CA ILE A 371 6.84 -15.12 -2.34
C ILE A 371 7.46 -16.51 -2.21
N ARG A 372 6.94 -17.47 -2.98
CA ARG A 372 7.52 -18.81 -3.10
C ARG A 372 7.87 -19.13 -4.54
N HIS A 373 9.10 -19.55 -4.77
CA HIS A 373 9.58 -20.01 -6.06
C HIS A 373 10.09 -21.45 -5.96
N ASP A 374 9.82 -22.21 -7.02
CA ASP A 374 10.34 -23.57 -7.18
C ASP A 374 11.87 -23.52 -7.17
N SER A 375 12.43 -24.18 -6.16
CA SER A 375 13.85 -24.19 -5.93
C SER A 375 14.45 -25.55 -6.25
N ARG A 376 15.64 -25.56 -6.86
CA ARG A 376 16.30 -26.80 -7.31
C ARG A 376 16.48 -27.86 -6.21
N TRP A 377 16.57 -27.46 -4.95
CA TRP A 377 16.71 -28.40 -3.83
C TRP A 377 15.40 -29.07 -3.42
N GLU A 378 14.25 -28.64 -3.96
CA GLU A 378 12.93 -29.27 -3.76
C GLU A 378 12.63 -30.38 -4.78
N LEU A 379 13.56 -30.66 -5.70
CA LEU A 379 13.47 -31.73 -6.70
C LEU A 379 12.17 -31.61 -7.53
N GLU A 380 11.35 -32.67 -7.56
CA GLU A 380 10.08 -32.72 -8.30
C GLU A 380 8.87 -32.24 -7.46
N THR A 381 9.11 -31.86 -6.20
CA THR A 381 8.04 -31.46 -5.26
C THR A 381 7.92 -29.95 -5.07
N GLY A 382 8.77 -29.18 -5.75
CA GLY A 382 8.77 -27.74 -5.68
C GLY A 382 7.56 -27.12 -6.35
N MET A 383 7.25 -25.89 -5.95
CA MET A 383 6.13 -25.13 -6.49
C MET A 383 6.47 -23.65 -6.52
N SER A 384 5.88 -22.93 -7.47
CA SER A 384 5.95 -21.46 -7.53
C SER A 384 4.56 -20.87 -7.37
N VAL A 385 4.47 -19.81 -6.57
CA VAL A 385 3.32 -18.92 -6.55
C VAL A 385 3.47 -17.96 -7.73
N SER A 386 2.39 -17.68 -8.45
CA SER A 386 2.43 -16.76 -9.58
C SER A 386 2.44 -15.30 -9.08
N TRP A 387 2.99 -14.38 -9.88
CA TRP A 387 2.90 -12.96 -9.54
C TRP A 387 1.46 -12.43 -9.53
N ALA A 388 0.56 -13.01 -10.34
CA ALA A 388 -0.85 -12.62 -10.34
C ALA A 388 -1.53 -12.98 -9.02
N GLU A 389 -1.29 -14.20 -8.50
CA GLU A 389 -1.76 -14.63 -7.17
C GLU A 389 -1.21 -13.73 -6.05
N VAL A 390 0.07 -13.38 -6.09
CA VAL A 390 0.68 -12.46 -5.10
C VAL A 390 0.01 -11.08 -5.13
N VAL A 391 -0.19 -10.52 -6.32
CA VAL A 391 -0.79 -9.19 -6.48
C VAL A 391 -2.26 -9.21 -6.05
N ASP A 392 -3.01 -10.25 -6.41
CA ASP A 392 -4.42 -10.39 -6.03
C ASP A 392 -4.57 -10.38 -4.50
N ARG A 393 -3.79 -11.21 -3.79
CA ARG A 393 -3.80 -11.26 -2.33
C ARG A 393 -3.33 -9.97 -1.65
N LEU A 394 -2.40 -9.23 -2.26
CA LEU A 394 -1.98 -7.93 -1.74
C LEU A 394 -3.09 -6.89 -1.89
N MET A 395 -3.79 -6.90 -3.03
CA MET A 395 -4.90 -6.00 -3.28
C MET A 395 -6.09 -6.33 -2.38
N GLU A 396 -6.48 -7.60 -2.25
CA GLU A 396 -7.53 -8.06 -1.31
C GLU A 396 -7.30 -7.50 0.11
N GLN A 397 -6.07 -7.55 0.61
CA GLN A 397 -5.71 -6.97 1.92
C GLN A 397 -5.84 -5.44 1.93
N ALA A 398 -5.31 -4.77 0.90
CA ALA A 398 -5.14 -3.33 0.92
C ALA A 398 -6.44 -2.58 0.64
N THR A 399 -7.30 -3.12 -0.23
CA THR A 399 -8.61 -2.53 -0.58
C THR A 399 -9.63 -2.65 0.54
N GLU A 400 -9.43 -3.56 1.50
CA GLU A 400 -10.21 -3.59 2.76
C GLU A 400 -9.87 -2.40 3.67
N LEU A 401 -8.67 -1.82 3.54
CA LEU A 401 -8.17 -0.78 4.43
C LEU A 401 -8.34 0.63 3.84
N VAL A 402 -8.07 0.80 2.55
CA VAL A 402 -8.09 2.09 1.85
C VAL A 402 -8.56 1.96 0.40
N ASP A 403 -9.19 3.00 -0.13
CA ASP A 403 -9.47 3.13 -1.57
C ASP A 403 -8.14 3.34 -2.33
N ILE A 404 -7.86 2.54 -3.35
CA ILE A 404 -6.65 2.61 -4.18
C ILE A 404 -7.06 2.90 -5.60
N HIS A 405 -6.63 4.02 -6.17
CA HIS A 405 -6.95 4.34 -7.57
C HIS A 405 -5.84 3.98 -8.54
N LEU A 406 -4.58 3.89 -8.09
CA LEU A 406 -3.42 3.66 -8.94
C LEU A 406 -2.39 2.76 -8.25
N VAL A 407 -1.99 1.70 -8.94
CA VAL A 407 -0.94 0.77 -8.49
C VAL A 407 0.31 0.89 -9.37
N MET A 408 1.47 1.14 -8.75
CA MET A 408 2.76 1.15 -9.42
C MET A 408 3.59 -0.08 -9.02
N ALA A 409 4.04 -0.85 -10.00
CA ALA A 409 4.89 -2.01 -9.71
C ALA A 409 6.16 -1.99 -10.56
N ASP A 410 7.17 -2.70 -10.07
CA ASP A 410 8.44 -2.81 -10.75
C ASP A 410 8.31 -3.63 -12.05
N ARG A 411 9.37 -3.64 -12.86
CA ARG A 411 9.36 -4.39 -14.12
C ARG A 411 9.21 -5.90 -13.91
N GLU A 412 9.55 -6.46 -12.75
CA GLU A 412 9.45 -7.89 -12.49
C GLU A 412 7.99 -8.36 -12.60
N PHE A 413 7.05 -7.51 -12.14
CA PHE A 413 5.59 -7.67 -12.21
C PHE A 413 4.97 -7.48 -13.60
N ASP A 414 5.73 -7.08 -14.63
CA ASP A 414 5.25 -7.01 -16.03
C ASP A 414 4.89 -8.40 -16.58
N ARG A 415 3.66 -8.82 -16.28
CA ARG A 415 3.02 -10.13 -16.57
C ARG A 415 1.56 -9.87 -16.92
N HIS A 416 1.06 -10.51 -17.99
CA HIS A 416 -0.32 -10.28 -18.43
C HIS A 416 -1.35 -10.61 -17.34
N GLY A 417 -1.15 -11.68 -16.57
CA GLY A 417 -2.05 -12.01 -15.47
C GLY A 417 -2.04 -10.99 -14.32
N VAL A 418 -0.92 -10.30 -14.07
CA VAL A 418 -0.89 -9.20 -13.08
C VAL A 418 -1.71 -8.01 -13.58
N LEU A 419 -1.55 -7.64 -14.85
CA LEU A 419 -2.31 -6.53 -15.43
C LEU A 419 -3.81 -6.85 -15.43
N HIS A 420 -4.17 -8.09 -15.77
CA HIS A 420 -5.56 -8.56 -15.73
C HIS A 420 -6.15 -8.49 -14.32
N VAL A 421 -5.45 -8.99 -13.30
CA VAL A 421 -5.92 -8.91 -11.90
C VAL A 421 -6.15 -7.46 -11.46
N LEU A 422 -5.18 -6.57 -11.70
CA LEU A 422 -5.31 -5.16 -11.30
C LEU A 422 -6.52 -4.46 -11.93
N ASP A 423 -6.77 -4.72 -13.21
CA ASP A 423 -7.84 -4.07 -13.95
C ASP A 423 -9.20 -4.77 -13.77
N GLN A 424 -9.28 -6.09 -13.92
CA GLN A 424 -10.55 -6.82 -13.98
C GLN A 424 -11.06 -7.27 -12.61
N TYR A 425 -10.17 -7.53 -11.64
CA TYR A 425 -10.60 -8.00 -10.31
C TYR A 425 -10.69 -6.84 -9.32
N HIS A 426 -9.81 -5.85 -9.43
CA HIS A 426 -9.69 -4.75 -8.47
C HIS A 426 -10.09 -3.38 -9.03
N ASP A 427 -10.33 -3.24 -10.34
CA ASP A 427 -10.77 -1.98 -10.97
C ASP A 427 -9.86 -0.78 -10.64
N VAL A 428 -8.53 -0.99 -10.69
CA VAL A 428 -7.53 0.05 -10.42
C VAL A 428 -6.70 0.39 -11.64
N ASP A 429 -6.32 1.66 -11.77
CA ASP A 429 -5.31 2.05 -12.77
C ASP A 429 -3.97 1.41 -12.38
N TYR A 430 -3.16 1.06 -13.37
CA TYR A 430 -1.80 0.60 -13.13
C TYR A 430 -0.76 1.36 -13.95
N LEU A 431 0.47 1.40 -13.44
CA LEU A 431 1.62 1.96 -14.14
C LEU A 431 2.87 1.09 -13.94
N LEU A 432 3.27 0.38 -14.99
CA LEU A 432 4.42 -0.54 -14.94
C LEU A 432 5.40 -0.27 -16.10
N PRO A 433 6.73 -0.30 -15.86
CA PRO A 433 7.71 -0.28 -16.93
C PRO A 433 7.81 -1.65 -17.62
N LYS A 434 7.91 -1.64 -18.95
CA LYS A 434 8.02 -2.86 -19.77
C LYS A 434 9.43 -3.44 -19.76
N LYS A 435 9.53 -4.78 -19.86
CA LYS A 435 10.84 -5.47 -19.97
C LYS A 435 11.56 -5.13 -21.29
N LYS A 436 12.89 -5.04 -21.22
CA LYS A 436 13.76 -4.66 -22.36
C LYS A 436 13.60 -5.51 -23.61
N ASP A 437 13.10 -6.75 -23.53
CA ASP A 437 13.13 -7.73 -24.63
C ASP A 437 11.82 -7.96 -25.39
N SER A 438 10.81 -7.11 -25.22
CA SER A 438 9.63 -7.19 -26.09
C SER A 438 10.00 -6.79 -27.52
N LYS A 439 10.22 -7.77 -28.40
CA LYS A 439 10.54 -7.56 -29.83
C LYS A 439 9.52 -6.67 -30.54
N ALA A 440 8.25 -6.74 -30.15
CA ALA A 440 7.17 -5.92 -30.68
C ALA A 440 7.33 -4.43 -30.30
N LEU A 441 7.78 -4.14 -29.07
CA LEU A 441 7.99 -2.76 -28.62
C LEU A 441 9.28 -2.14 -29.19
N LYS A 442 10.31 -2.95 -29.50
CA LYS A 442 11.58 -2.49 -30.08
C LYS A 442 11.46 -1.93 -31.50
N GLN A 443 10.59 -2.51 -32.34
CA GLN A 443 10.45 -2.08 -33.75
C GLN A 443 9.86 -0.68 -33.90
N GLU A 444 9.30 -0.12 -32.83
CA GLU A 444 8.54 1.14 -32.88
C GLU A 444 9.27 2.29 -32.19
N VAL A 445 10.26 1.97 -31.34
CA VAL A 445 11.22 2.95 -30.81
C VAL A 445 11.94 3.66 -31.95
N ASP A 446 12.22 2.97 -33.06
CA ASP A 446 12.84 3.55 -34.26
C ASP A 446 11.98 4.66 -34.90
N THR A 447 10.65 4.66 -34.74
CA THR A 447 9.79 5.73 -35.29
C THR A 447 9.77 6.97 -34.39
N VAL A 448 9.84 6.79 -33.07
CA VAL A 448 9.99 7.90 -32.09
C VAL A 448 11.36 8.56 -32.24
N ARG A 449 12.40 7.76 -32.53
CA ARG A 449 13.79 8.17 -32.73
C ARG A 449 14.01 9.26 -33.80
N TYR A 450 13.18 9.33 -34.84
CA TYR A 450 13.38 10.25 -35.98
C TYR A 450 12.60 11.58 -35.89
N ASP A 451 11.85 11.82 -34.81
CA ASP A 451 11.16 13.10 -34.59
C ASP A 451 11.83 13.90 -33.46
N PRO A 452 12.65 14.93 -33.77
CA PRO A 452 13.35 15.73 -32.77
C PRO A 452 12.42 16.63 -31.93
N THR A 453 11.12 16.70 -32.23
CA THR A 453 10.14 17.50 -31.49
C THR A 453 9.28 16.67 -30.53
N LEU A 454 9.25 15.34 -30.69
CA LEU A 454 8.40 14.45 -29.91
C LEU A 454 9.09 14.09 -28.58
N LYS A 455 8.66 14.72 -27.48
CA LYS A 455 9.18 14.41 -26.14
C LYS A 455 8.65 13.10 -25.58
N SER A 456 7.45 12.68 -25.99
CA SER A 456 6.75 11.48 -25.50
C SER A 456 5.74 11.00 -26.55
N ARG A 457 5.33 9.73 -26.46
CA ARG A 457 4.31 9.13 -27.34
C ARG A 457 3.43 8.17 -26.55
N VAL A 458 2.13 8.17 -26.84
CA VAL A 458 1.18 7.16 -26.35
C VAL A 458 0.68 6.32 -27.51
N ARG A 459 0.52 5.03 -27.30
CA ARG A 459 -0.04 4.10 -28.27
C ARG A 459 -1.05 3.17 -27.59
N PRO A 460 -2.31 3.14 -28.07
CA PRO A 460 -3.26 2.14 -27.61
C PRO A 460 -2.88 0.74 -28.11
N GLY A 461 -3.31 -0.24 -27.35
CA GLY A 461 -3.19 -1.66 -27.61
C GLY A 461 -4.23 -2.42 -26.81
N THR A 462 -4.18 -3.74 -26.87
CA THR A 462 -5.12 -4.60 -26.16
C THR A 462 -4.34 -5.73 -25.48
N LEU A 463 -4.71 -6.02 -24.24
CA LEU A 463 -4.15 -7.13 -23.49
C LEU A 463 -4.89 -8.43 -23.84
N TYR A 464 -4.12 -9.43 -24.25
CA TYR A 464 -4.63 -10.79 -24.50
C TYR A 464 -3.98 -11.78 -23.55
N LEU A 465 -4.78 -12.67 -22.97
CA LEU A 465 -4.30 -13.77 -22.15
C LEU A 465 -3.95 -14.99 -23.02
N ARG A 466 -3.08 -15.85 -22.49
CA ARG A 466 -2.81 -17.17 -23.06
C ARG A 466 -3.56 -18.21 -22.24
N ASP A 467 -3.97 -19.31 -22.86
CA ASP A 467 -4.72 -20.38 -22.17
C ASP A 467 -3.99 -20.88 -20.90
N GLU A 468 -2.65 -20.89 -20.91
CA GLU A 468 -1.80 -21.28 -19.77
C GLU A 468 -1.34 -20.08 -18.91
N THR A 469 -2.12 -19.00 -18.83
CA THR A 469 -1.77 -17.86 -17.98
C THR A 469 -1.83 -18.31 -16.52
N PRO A 470 -0.72 -18.26 -15.76
CA PRO A 470 -0.74 -18.73 -14.38
C PRO A 470 -1.77 -17.96 -13.55
N TYR A 471 -2.45 -18.67 -12.64
CA TYR A 471 -3.51 -18.18 -11.73
C TYR A 471 -4.87 -17.89 -12.37
N ILE A 472 -4.91 -17.54 -13.65
CA ILE A 472 -6.17 -17.24 -14.36
C ILE A 472 -6.61 -18.47 -15.16
N ASP A 473 -7.78 -19.01 -14.82
CA ASP A 473 -8.45 -20.04 -15.61
C ASP A 473 -9.21 -19.38 -16.76
N VAL A 474 -8.51 -19.11 -17.86
CA VAL A 474 -9.00 -18.34 -19.02
C VAL A 474 -10.33 -18.88 -19.58
N ASP A 475 -10.56 -20.19 -19.50
CA ASP A 475 -11.80 -20.82 -20.00
C ASP A 475 -13.00 -20.62 -19.05
N ARG A 476 -12.75 -20.29 -17.78
CA ARG A 476 -13.79 -20.16 -16.74
C ARG A 476 -13.98 -18.75 -16.21
N ASP A 477 -12.99 -17.90 -16.42
CA ASP A 477 -13.01 -16.52 -15.96
C ASP A 477 -13.97 -15.70 -16.83
N THR A 478 -15.05 -15.21 -16.23
CA THR A 478 -16.10 -14.45 -16.91
C THR A 478 -15.67 -13.06 -17.32
N THR A 479 -14.54 -12.57 -16.81
CA THR A 479 -13.96 -11.27 -17.17
C THR A 479 -13.07 -11.35 -18.42
N VAL A 480 -12.80 -12.57 -18.91
CA VAL A 480 -12.04 -12.81 -20.14
C VAL A 480 -13.00 -12.99 -21.32
N GLY A 481 -12.79 -12.20 -22.37
CA GLY A 481 -13.59 -12.28 -23.60
C GLY A 481 -13.30 -13.54 -24.43
N ASP A 482 -14.23 -13.86 -25.35
CA ASP A 482 -14.22 -15.09 -26.18
C ASP A 482 -12.92 -15.32 -26.99
N ASP A 483 -12.11 -14.28 -27.24
CA ASP A 483 -10.83 -14.32 -27.95
C ASP A 483 -9.62 -14.19 -27.01
N ASN A 484 -9.79 -14.52 -25.73
CA ASN A 484 -8.85 -14.29 -24.64
C ASN A 484 -8.49 -12.81 -24.43
N ARG A 485 -9.32 -11.88 -24.91
CA ARG A 485 -9.18 -10.45 -24.65
C ARG A 485 -9.46 -10.18 -23.18
N SER A 486 -8.62 -9.36 -22.56
CA SER A 486 -8.83 -8.82 -21.22
C SER A 486 -9.38 -7.39 -21.34
N HIS A 487 -8.48 -6.40 -21.45
CA HIS A 487 -8.83 -4.97 -21.53
C HIS A 487 -7.91 -4.23 -22.52
N ASP A 488 -8.25 -2.97 -22.81
CA ASP A 488 -7.40 -2.10 -23.61
C ASP A 488 -6.30 -1.45 -22.76
N VAL A 489 -5.13 -1.25 -23.36
CA VAL A 489 -3.94 -0.74 -22.68
C VAL A 489 -3.27 0.36 -23.48
N ASN A 490 -2.67 1.31 -22.80
CA ASN A 490 -1.85 2.36 -23.38
C ASN A 490 -0.36 2.14 -23.09
N PHE A 491 0.44 2.13 -24.14
CA PHE A 491 1.90 2.10 -24.07
C PHE A 491 2.46 3.51 -24.19
N MET A 492 3.21 3.94 -23.18
CA MET A 492 3.80 5.27 -23.10
C MET A 492 5.31 5.19 -23.31
N TYR A 493 5.79 5.86 -24.34
CA TYR A 493 7.21 5.99 -24.66
C TYR A 493 7.69 7.35 -24.15
N VAL A 494 8.56 7.34 -23.14
CA VAL A 494 9.06 8.54 -22.48
C VAL A 494 10.59 8.51 -22.41
N PRO A 495 11.27 9.67 -22.39
CA PRO A 495 12.72 9.71 -22.31
C PRO A 495 13.17 9.00 -21.04
N ALA A 496 14.22 8.19 -21.13
CA ALA A 496 14.74 7.48 -19.98
C ALA A 496 15.52 8.46 -19.10
N GLU A 497 15.12 8.57 -17.84
CA GLU A 497 15.85 9.34 -16.82
C GLU A 497 16.95 8.53 -16.13
N LYS A 498 16.88 7.19 -16.21
CA LYS A 498 17.85 6.25 -15.61
C LYS A 498 18.46 5.33 -16.68
N GLU A 499 19.79 5.17 -16.67
CA GLU A 499 20.54 4.31 -17.60
C GLU A 499 20.05 2.84 -17.61
N ASP A 500 19.62 2.32 -16.47
CA ASP A 500 19.13 0.95 -16.33
C ASP A 500 17.78 0.69 -17.01
N TRP A 501 17.07 1.75 -17.40
CA TRP A 501 15.72 1.71 -17.99
C TRP A 501 15.75 1.92 -19.51
N VAL A 502 16.93 2.25 -20.03
CA VAL A 502 17.19 2.54 -21.44
C VAL A 502 16.99 1.28 -22.29
N HIS A 503 16.12 1.38 -23.30
CA HIS A 503 15.91 0.34 -24.31
C HIS A 503 16.92 0.36 -25.49
N THR A 504 17.82 1.35 -25.54
CA THR A 504 18.79 1.57 -26.65
C THR A 504 20.25 1.39 -26.18
N GLU A 505 21.16 0.95 -27.07
CA GLU A 505 22.55 0.60 -26.69
C GLU A 505 23.63 1.62 -27.11
N THR A 506 23.35 2.70 -27.86
CA THR A 506 24.44 3.60 -28.31
C THR A 506 23.93 4.96 -28.81
N ASN A 507 24.52 6.08 -28.36
CA ASN A 507 24.44 7.47 -28.87
C ASN A 507 23.08 8.02 -29.39
N ASP A 508 21.96 7.35 -29.12
CA ASP A 508 20.59 7.72 -29.49
C ASP A 508 19.81 8.25 -28.28
N VAL A 509 18.64 8.85 -28.53
CA VAL A 509 17.70 9.24 -27.48
C VAL A 509 17.28 7.98 -26.71
N GLN A 510 17.54 8.00 -25.41
CA GLN A 510 17.24 6.91 -24.50
C GLN A 510 15.76 6.98 -24.12
N TYR A 511 15.03 5.87 -24.23
CA TYR A 511 13.61 5.80 -23.88
C TYR A 511 13.33 4.64 -22.93
N THR A 512 12.30 4.81 -22.11
CA THR A 512 11.63 3.80 -21.28
C THR A 512 10.19 3.64 -21.80
N VAL A 513 9.68 2.41 -21.82
CA VAL A 513 8.28 2.14 -22.15
C VAL A 513 7.51 1.78 -20.89
N PHE A 514 6.42 2.47 -20.63
CA PHE A 514 5.44 2.15 -19.59
C PHE A 514 4.15 1.60 -20.20
N VAL A 515 3.40 0.84 -19.40
CA VAL A 515 2.04 0.38 -19.72
C VAL A 515 1.08 0.78 -18.63
N THR A 516 -0.14 1.14 -19.04
CA THR A 516 -1.28 1.47 -18.19
C THR A 516 -2.57 1.02 -18.86
N ASN A 517 -3.62 0.71 -18.10
CA ASN A 517 -4.99 0.48 -18.57
C ASN A 517 -5.80 1.77 -18.73
N ARG A 518 -5.24 2.92 -18.32
CA ARG A 518 -5.96 4.19 -18.38
C ARG A 518 -6.24 4.63 -19.82
N ASP A 519 -7.50 4.90 -20.14
CA ASP A 519 -7.97 5.22 -21.51
C ASP A 519 -7.53 6.60 -22.00
N ASP A 520 -7.59 7.62 -21.14
CA ASP A 520 -7.32 9.02 -21.48
C ASP A 520 -5.89 9.44 -21.10
N VAL A 521 -4.91 9.00 -21.88
CA VAL A 521 -3.51 9.45 -21.73
C VAL A 521 -3.02 10.10 -23.02
N SER A 522 -2.90 11.43 -23.02
CA SER A 522 -2.25 12.12 -24.13
C SER A 522 -0.73 12.01 -24.04
N PRO A 523 0.02 12.25 -25.15
CA PRO A 523 1.47 12.36 -25.09
C PRO A 523 1.97 13.38 -24.06
N LEU A 524 1.27 14.50 -23.87
CA LEU A 524 1.65 15.50 -22.85
C LEU A 524 1.46 14.94 -21.43
N ASP A 525 0.37 14.23 -21.19
CA ASP A 525 0.07 13.62 -19.88
C ASP A 525 1.04 12.48 -19.55
N ALA A 526 1.48 11.73 -20.55
CA ALA A 526 2.38 10.60 -20.37
C ALA A 526 3.67 10.98 -19.62
N LEU A 527 4.23 12.18 -19.85
CA LEU A 527 5.42 12.65 -19.12
C LEU A 527 5.10 12.89 -17.64
N GLY A 528 4.03 13.62 -17.33
CA GLY A 528 3.63 13.90 -15.95
C GLY A 528 3.13 12.67 -15.20
N PHE A 529 2.49 11.73 -15.91
CA PHE A 529 1.99 10.48 -15.35
C PHE A 529 3.14 9.51 -15.06
N THR A 530 4.10 9.38 -15.98
CA THR A 530 5.31 8.58 -15.75
C THR A 530 6.28 9.21 -14.75
N ASP A 531 6.30 10.54 -14.60
CA ASP A 531 7.03 11.19 -13.50
C ASP A 531 6.51 10.73 -12.12
N ARG A 532 5.23 10.38 -11.98
CA ARG A 532 4.73 9.80 -10.71
C ARG A 532 5.43 8.49 -10.36
N TYR A 533 5.88 7.74 -11.36
CA TYR A 533 6.66 6.52 -11.14
C TYR A 533 8.04 6.82 -10.53
N SER A 534 8.61 8.02 -10.74
CA SER A 534 9.86 8.43 -10.07
C SER A 534 9.66 8.54 -8.55
N LYS A 535 8.46 8.93 -8.10
CA LYS A 535 8.06 8.98 -6.68
C LYS A 535 7.88 7.59 -6.05
N ARG A 536 7.82 6.52 -6.84
CA ARG A 536 7.96 5.13 -6.35
C ARG A 536 9.33 4.87 -5.74
N TRP A 537 10.34 5.69 -6.06
CA TRP A 537 11.70 5.56 -5.51
C TRP A 537 11.73 5.71 -3.98
N ASP A 538 10.74 6.39 -3.40
CA ASP A 538 10.54 6.48 -1.94
C ASP A 538 10.42 5.08 -1.29
N ILE A 539 9.96 4.06 -2.03
CA ILE A 539 9.88 2.67 -1.55
C ILE A 539 11.27 2.01 -1.47
N GLU A 540 12.19 2.33 -2.40
CA GLU A 540 13.57 1.83 -2.30
C GLU A 540 14.25 2.35 -1.03
N ILE A 541 13.85 3.55 -0.57
CA ILE A 541 14.28 4.13 0.70
C ILE A 541 13.55 3.44 1.86
N GLU A 542 12.24 3.28 1.81
CA GLU A 542 11.44 2.52 2.79
C GLU A 542 12.01 1.12 3.03
N TYR A 543 12.40 0.39 2.00
CA TYR A 543 13.02 -0.93 2.13
C TYR A 543 14.35 -0.91 2.87
N LYS A 544 15.13 0.17 2.70
CA LYS A 544 16.33 0.38 3.51
C LYS A 544 16.00 0.71 4.96
N MET A 545 14.80 1.22 5.24
CA MET A 545 14.32 1.51 6.61
C MET A 545 13.68 0.30 7.29
N ILE A 546 12.98 -0.57 6.56
CA ILE A 546 12.40 -1.81 7.12
C ILE A 546 13.49 -2.83 7.44
N GLN A 547 14.52 -2.97 6.59
CA GLN A 547 15.58 -3.98 6.78
C GLN A 547 16.24 -3.95 8.17
N PRO A 548 16.64 -2.79 8.72
CA PRO A 548 17.16 -2.67 10.08
C PRO A 548 16.20 -3.14 11.18
N LEU A 549 14.88 -3.08 10.96
CA LEU A 549 13.86 -3.51 11.91
C LEU A 549 13.70 -5.02 11.95
N ILE A 550 14.23 -5.75 10.96
CA ILE A 550 14.08 -7.21 10.89
C ILE A 550 15.09 -7.84 11.84
N PRO A 551 14.64 -8.55 12.89
CA PRO A 551 15.55 -9.12 13.86
C PRO A 551 16.40 -10.24 13.25
N SER A 552 17.65 -10.30 13.68
CA SER A 552 18.57 -11.38 13.28
C SER A 552 18.19 -12.70 13.97
N ILE A 553 17.28 -13.45 13.37
CA ILE A 553 16.81 -14.73 13.92
C ILE A 553 17.51 -15.93 13.28
N ALA A 554 17.87 -16.91 14.09
CA ALA A 554 18.45 -18.18 13.65
C ALA A 554 17.38 -19.25 13.30
N SER A 555 16.13 -19.01 13.69
CA SER A 555 15.02 -19.96 13.50
C SER A 555 14.79 -20.26 12.02
N LYS A 556 14.57 -21.52 11.69
CA LYS A 556 14.09 -21.96 10.36
C LYS A 556 12.56 -22.09 10.29
N ASP A 557 11.87 -21.94 11.44
CA ASP A 557 10.42 -22.05 11.54
C ASP A 557 9.77 -20.87 10.82
N TYR A 558 8.96 -21.16 9.79
CA TYR A 558 8.36 -20.15 8.93
C TYR A 558 7.46 -19.18 9.71
N ARG A 559 6.77 -19.65 10.76
CA ARG A 559 5.95 -18.77 11.63
C ARG A 559 6.77 -17.65 12.25
N MET A 560 7.97 -17.97 12.73
CA MET A 560 8.86 -16.95 13.28
C MET A 560 9.38 -16.00 12.19
N ARG A 561 9.64 -16.52 10.98
CA ARG A 561 10.20 -15.75 9.88
C ARG A 561 9.19 -14.77 9.30
N TYR A 562 7.97 -15.24 9.05
CA TYR A 562 6.89 -14.44 8.53
C TYR A 562 6.44 -13.40 9.56
N PHE A 563 6.15 -13.83 10.80
CA PHE A 563 5.75 -12.90 11.85
C PHE A 563 6.81 -11.82 12.13
N SER A 564 8.10 -12.18 12.20
CA SER A 564 9.14 -11.17 12.42
C SER A 564 9.21 -10.15 11.29
N PHE A 565 8.93 -10.54 10.05
CA PHE A 565 8.88 -9.61 8.93
C PHE A 565 7.64 -8.70 9.00
N VAL A 566 6.46 -9.30 9.18
CA VAL A 566 5.18 -8.58 9.34
C VAL A 566 5.25 -7.59 10.51
N PHE A 567 5.81 -7.99 11.66
CA PHE A 567 6.01 -7.12 12.80
C PHE A 567 6.98 -5.97 12.51
N SER A 568 8.02 -6.19 11.71
CA SER A 568 8.91 -5.11 11.26
C SER A 568 8.20 -4.10 10.35
N CYS A 569 7.27 -4.55 9.50
CA CYS A 569 6.40 -3.65 8.74
C CYS A 569 5.48 -2.84 9.66
N LEU A 570 4.91 -3.45 10.70
CA LEU A 570 4.12 -2.71 11.70
C LEU A 570 4.94 -1.67 12.46
N LEU A 571 6.17 -1.99 12.87
CA LEU A 571 7.06 -1.01 13.51
C LEU A 571 7.42 0.15 12.58
N TYR A 572 7.60 -0.15 11.29
CA TYR A 572 7.80 0.89 10.29
C TYR A 572 6.55 1.78 10.18
N ASN A 573 5.36 1.20 10.08
CA ASN A 573 4.11 1.96 10.01
C ASN A 573 3.91 2.83 11.25
N LEU A 574 4.06 2.27 12.45
CA LEU A 574 4.00 2.99 13.72
C LEU A 574 4.94 4.21 13.75
N TRP A 575 6.19 4.02 13.32
CA TRP A 575 7.16 5.10 13.23
C TRP A 575 6.72 6.19 12.25
N ARG A 576 6.31 5.81 11.03
CA ARG A 576 5.89 6.75 9.99
C ARG A 576 4.64 7.54 10.38
N LEU A 577 3.71 6.91 11.08
CA LEU A 577 2.50 7.55 11.58
C LEU A 577 2.80 8.50 12.72
N THR A 578 3.59 8.06 13.70
CA THR A 578 4.04 8.94 14.79
C THR A 578 4.75 10.17 14.22
N ASP A 579 5.66 9.98 13.27
CA ASP A 579 6.38 11.06 12.60
C ASP A 579 5.44 12.00 11.83
N HIS A 580 4.44 11.44 11.15
CA HIS A 580 3.42 12.21 10.44
C HIS A 580 2.54 13.04 11.39
N SER A 581 2.00 12.43 12.46
CA SER A 581 1.21 13.14 13.47
C SER A 581 2.01 14.27 14.13
N LEU A 582 3.29 14.03 14.43
CA LEU A 582 4.18 15.07 14.95
C LEU A 582 4.38 16.21 13.94
N LYS A 583 4.51 15.91 12.65
CA LYS A 583 4.61 16.93 11.58
C LYS A 583 3.35 17.77 11.48
N VAL A 584 2.17 17.16 11.58
CA VAL A 584 0.89 17.88 11.59
C VAL A 584 0.85 18.84 12.77
N LEU A 585 1.09 18.35 13.99
CA LEU A 585 1.07 19.19 15.21
C LEU A 585 2.11 20.32 15.16
N VAL A 586 3.32 20.06 14.65
CA VAL A 586 4.35 21.09 14.49
C VAL A 586 3.96 22.10 13.42
N THR A 587 3.28 21.68 12.36
CA THR A 587 2.80 22.63 11.32
C THR A 587 1.75 23.56 11.92
N GLU A 588 0.75 23.01 12.61
CA GLU A 588 -0.31 23.77 13.29
C GLU A 588 0.27 24.73 14.34
N ALA A 589 1.21 24.28 15.17
CA ALA A 589 1.79 25.09 16.24
C ALA A 589 2.75 26.20 15.75
N TYR A 590 3.29 26.10 14.53
CA TYR A 590 4.31 27.01 14.01
C TYR A 590 3.95 27.65 12.65
N ASP A 591 2.66 27.69 12.29
CA ASP A 591 2.11 28.12 10.99
C ASP A 591 2.70 29.44 10.41
N ASP A 592 3.25 30.32 11.24
CA ASP A 592 3.89 31.58 10.85
C ASP A 592 5.25 31.45 10.10
N TYR A 593 5.89 30.27 10.05
CA TYR A 593 7.30 30.15 9.61
C TYR A 593 7.55 29.76 8.14
N GLY A 594 6.51 29.53 7.33
CA GLY A 594 6.67 29.08 5.94
C GLY A 594 7.28 27.68 5.82
N ARG A 595 7.70 27.26 4.61
CA ARG A 595 8.21 25.89 4.34
C ARG A 595 9.29 25.45 5.33
N PHE A 596 9.03 24.38 6.07
CA PHE A 596 9.97 23.87 7.06
C PHE A 596 11.03 22.94 6.44
N PRO A 597 12.20 22.76 7.08
CA PRO A 597 13.25 21.86 6.60
C PRO A 597 12.82 20.39 6.44
N PHE A 598 11.70 20.00 7.08
CA PHE A 598 11.10 18.66 7.08
C PHE A 598 9.84 18.56 6.22
N ASP A 599 9.58 19.54 5.35
CA ASP A 599 8.55 19.48 4.30
C ASP A 599 8.79 18.32 3.32
N ASP A 600 10.03 17.80 3.24
CA ASP A 600 10.30 16.56 2.53
C ASP A 600 9.80 15.38 3.36
N ARG A 601 8.80 14.67 2.84
CA ARG A 601 8.08 13.56 3.50
C ARG A 601 9.03 12.53 4.10
N LEU A 602 10.21 12.32 3.50
CA LEU A 602 11.18 11.31 3.92
C LEU A 602 12.09 11.72 5.07
N ASP A 603 12.24 13.02 5.34
CA ASP A 603 13.06 13.50 6.46
C ASP A 603 12.24 13.47 7.75
N PRO A 604 12.57 12.59 8.71
CA PRO A 604 11.77 12.45 9.92
C PRO A 604 12.06 13.57 10.94
N LEU A 605 11.01 14.04 11.61
CA LEU A 605 11.13 14.82 12.84
C LEU A 605 11.62 13.92 13.99
N LEU A 606 11.10 12.71 14.07
CA LEU A 606 11.51 11.70 15.05
C LEU A 606 12.21 10.55 14.33
N THR A 607 13.52 10.39 14.56
CA THR A 607 14.27 9.33 13.86
C THR A 607 13.78 7.94 14.27
N MET A 608 13.88 6.96 13.36
CA MET A 608 13.46 5.58 13.65
C MET A 608 14.14 4.98 14.91
N PRO A 609 15.45 5.16 15.15
CA PRO A 609 16.07 4.73 16.41
C PRO A 609 15.47 5.39 17.65
N ASP A 610 15.18 6.70 17.60
CA ASP A 610 14.59 7.43 18.72
C ASP A 610 13.16 6.96 18.99
N PHE A 611 12.36 6.78 17.93
CA PHE A 611 11.02 6.19 18.02
C PHE A 611 11.05 4.81 18.71
N LEU A 612 11.90 3.90 18.26
CA LEU A 612 11.98 2.55 18.84
C LEU A 612 12.47 2.58 20.30
N ALA A 613 13.41 3.49 20.63
CA ALA A 613 13.89 3.66 21.99
C ALA A 613 12.77 4.18 22.91
N SER A 614 12.03 5.20 22.47
CA SER A 614 10.87 5.74 23.18
C SER A 614 9.76 4.70 23.34
N ALA A 615 9.39 3.99 22.27
CA ALA A 615 8.41 2.91 22.30
C ALA A 615 8.81 1.82 23.32
N LEU A 616 10.08 1.40 23.30
CA LEU A 616 10.58 0.44 24.28
C LEU A 616 10.48 0.99 25.71
N ILE A 617 10.86 2.26 25.95
CA ILE A 617 10.80 2.88 27.29
C ILE A 617 9.35 2.97 27.78
N LEU A 618 8.42 3.39 26.94
CA LEU A 618 7.01 3.54 27.29
C LEU A 618 6.39 2.20 27.67
N MET A 619 6.59 1.17 26.85
CA MET A 619 6.15 -0.19 27.21
C MET A 619 6.89 -0.71 28.45
N PHE A 620 8.14 -0.28 28.67
CA PHE A 620 8.92 -0.71 29.82
C PHE A 620 8.42 -0.11 31.15
N CYS A 621 8.00 1.16 31.12
CA CYS A 621 7.63 1.94 32.30
C CYS A 621 6.32 1.47 32.95
N ASP A 622 5.39 0.91 32.20
CA ASP A 622 4.14 0.34 32.75
C ASP A 622 4.39 -0.88 33.67
N GLY A 623 5.50 -1.60 33.44
CA GLY A 623 5.88 -2.79 34.20
C GLY A 623 6.80 -2.53 35.40
N GLY A 624 7.22 -1.29 35.63
CA GLY A 624 8.16 -0.88 36.68
C GLY A 624 9.65 -1.12 36.34
N LEU A 625 10.49 -0.13 36.65
CA LEU A 625 11.94 -0.25 36.71
C LEU A 625 12.33 -0.71 38.12
N ASP A 626 12.78 -1.96 38.26
CA ASP A 626 13.39 -2.45 39.51
C ASP A 626 14.84 -2.87 39.22
N PRO A 627 15.76 -1.89 39.06
CA PRO A 627 17.16 -2.18 38.79
C PRO A 627 17.76 -2.95 39.98
N PRO A 628 18.65 -3.93 39.75
CA PRO A 628 19.34 -4.60 40.85
C PRO A 628 20.20 -3.60 41.64
N ASP A 629 20.15 -3.69 42.97
CA ASP A 629 21.05 -3.01 43.92
C ASP A 629 22.54 -3.23 43.59
#